data_AF-A0A927KW88-F1
#
_entry.id   AF-A0A927KW88-F1
#
_cell.length_a   1.000
_cell.length_b   1.000
_cell.length_c   1.000
_cell.angle_alpha   90.00
_cell.angle_beta   90.00
_cell.angle_gamma   90.00
#
_symmetry.space_group_name_H-M   'P 1'
#
loop_
_entity.id
_entity.type
_entity.pdbx_description
1 polymer ?
#
loop_
_entity_poly.entity_id
_entity_poly.type
_entity_poly.pdbx_seq_one_letter_code
_entity_poly.pdbx_strand_id
1 'polypeptide(L)'
;MYSLRAVLNDVRECRPKLTRRVFVEVVRECRYDLDILREEQNMRLRAANGKAVWGDMALSHSELSHDHFDFLSGTTPLNRTDTDIIRTEIFEQIDQKLTLLDRIGEHVSSHVAHSGNSQSRNSKQLDAFNISDARDTLKTLKELSDLVGVWFANQSGAGLAKYIGDQFQGLDAALVRHEDMDDLARNWRVIDCDIDTWVLNPNDL
;
A
#
# COMPACT_ATOMS: atom_id res chain seq x y z
N MET A 1 -9.28 -3.85 -14.34
CA MET A 1 -9.23 -3.24 -13.00
C MET A 1 -9.81 -4.26 -12.04
N TYR A 2 -9.00 -4.83 -11.16
CA TYR A 2 -9.43 -5.85 -10.19
C TYR A 2 -9.73 -5.18 -8.85
N SER A 3 -10.75 -5.66 -8.14
CA SER A 3 -11.05 -5.22 -6.77
C SER A 3 -10.08 -5.86 -5.78
N LEU A 4 -9.63 -5.13 -4.76
CA LEU A 4 -8.76 -5.65 -3.69
C LEU A 4 -9.36 -6.90 -3.03
N ARG A 5 -10.69 -6.92 -2.82
CA ARG A 5 -11.40 -8.07 -2.26
C ARG A 5 -11.34 -9.30 -3.15
N ALA A 6 -11.41 -9.11 -4.47
CA ALA A 6 -11.32 -10.23 -5.41
C ALA A 6 -9.93 -10.87 -5.34
N VAL A 7 -8.87 -10.04 -5.36
CA VAL A 7 -7.49 -10.51 -5.21
C VAL A 7 -7.31 -11.27 -3.89
N LEU A 8 -7.80 -10.73 -2.77
CA LEU A 8 -7.68 -11.40 -1.47
C LEU A 8 -8.43 -12.73 -1.43
N ASN A 9 -9.62 -12.81 -2.03
CA ASN A 9 -10.37 -14.06 -2.12
C ASN A 9 -9.61 -15.10 -2.93
N ASP A 10 -9.06 -14.72 -4.09
CA ASP A 10 -8.26 -15.62 -4.93
C ASP A 10 -7.03 -16.15 -4.18
N VAL A 11 -6.33 -15.26 -3.46
CA VAL A 11 -5.16 -15.64 -2.63
C VAL A 11 -5.61 -16.56 -1.48
N ARG A 12 -6.74 -16.28 -0.84
CA ARG A 12 -7.29 -17.11 0.25
C ARG A 12 -7.64 -18.51 -0.25
N GLU A 13 -8.24 -18.64 -1.44
CA GLU A 13 -8.56 -19.92 -2.06
C GLU A 13 -7.30 -20.69 -2.48
N CYS A 14 -6.29 -19.97 -2.98
CA CYS A 14 -5.01 -20.55 -3.39
C CYS A 14 -4.04 -20.80 -2.21
N ARG A 15 -4.38 -20.36 -0.99
CA ARG A 15 -3.54 -20.43 0.20
C ARG A 15 -2.85 -21.79 0.41
N PRO A 16 -3.51 -22.95 0.27
CA PRO A 16 -2.85 -24.25 0.47
C PRO A 16 -1.70 -24.53 -0.51
N LYS A 17 -1.70 -23.84 -1.67
CA LYS A 17 -0.67 -23.95 -2.71
C LYS A 17 0.36 -22.84 -2.63
N LEU A 18 0.06 -21.74 -1.93
CA LEU A 18 0.94 -20.59 -1.78
C LEU A 18 1.88 -20.80 -0.58
N THR A 19 2.81 -21.74 -0.72
CA THR A 19 3.87 -21.95 0.27
C THR A 19 4.92 -20.83 0.18
N ARG A 20 5.79 -20.72 1.19
CA ARG A 20 6.93 -19.77 1.17
C ARG A 20 7.74 -19.86 -0.11
N ARG A 21 8.07 -21.08 -0.54
CA ARG A 21 8.86 -21.28 -1.76
C ARG A 21 8.14 -20.75 -2.99
N VAL A 22 6.86 -21.08 -3.15
CA VAL A 22 6.04 -20.58 -4.26
C VAL A 22 5.94 -19.06 -4.21
N PHE A 23 5.77 -18.48 -3.02
CA PHE A 23 5.74 -17.04 -2.85
C PHE A 23 7.05 -16.38 -3.31
N VAL A 24 8.19 -16.84 -2.82
CA VAL A 24 9.49 -16.23 -3.15
C VAL A 24 9.85 -16.43 -4.62
N GLU A 25 9.75 -17.65 -5.15
CA GLU A 25 10.21 -17.97 -6.50
C GLU A 25 9.22 -17.54 -7.59
N VAL A 26 7.91 -17.72 -7.36
CA VAL A 26 6.88 -17.51 -8.39
C VAL A 26 6.20 -16.17 -8.25
N VAL A 27 5.75 -15.81 -7.05
CA VAL A 27 5.02 -14.55 -6.85
C VAL A 27 5.99 -13.37 -6.86
N ARG A 28 7.13 -13.49 -6.20
CA ARG A 28 8.12 -12.40 -6.04
C ARG A 28 9.25 -12.44 -7.07
N GLU A 29 9.29 -13.48 -7.90
CA GLU A 29 10.33 -13.70 -8.93
C GLU A 29 11.76 -13.61 -8.36
N CYS A 30 11.94 -14.03 -7.11
CA CYS A 30 13.19 -13.99 -6.36
C CYS A 30 13.84 -15.37 -6.28
N ARG A 31 15.09 -15.43 -5.80
CA ARG A 31 15.75 -16.70 -5.52
C ARG A 31 15.49 -17.11 -4.07
N TYR A 32 15.06 -18.35 -3.87
CA TYR A 32 14.73 -18.86 -2.54
C TYR A 32 15.96 -18.96 -1.62
N ASP A 33 17.05 -19.54 -2.12
CA ASP A 33 18.21 -19.90 -1.30
C ASP A 33 19.09 -18.69 -0.97
N LEU A 34 18.84 -18.07 0.19
CA LEU A 34 19.59 -16.91 0.68
C LEU A 34 21.06 -17.20 0.93
N ASP A 35 21.40 -18.39 1.41
CA ASP A 35 22.79 -18.74 1.73
C ASP A 35 23.66 -18.78 0.46
N ILE A 36 23.10 -19.25 -0.66
CA ILE A 36 23.79 -19.25 -1.95
C ILE A 36 24.02 -17.80 -2.41
N LEU A 37 22.99 -16.94 -2.34
CA LEU A 37 23.11 -15.52 -2.70
C LEU A 37 24.13 -14.76 -1.85
N ARG A 38 24.15 -15.02 -0.54
CA ARG A 38 25.12 -14.43 0.39
C ARG A 38 26.54 -14.88 0.07
N GLU A 39 26.75 -16.15 -0.22
CA GLU A 39 28.06 -16.67 -0.61
C GLU A 39 28.52 -16.08 -1.94
N GLU A 40 27.65 -15.96 -2.94
CA GLU A 40 27.93 -15.28 -4.21
C GLU A 40 28.33 -13.81 -3.98
N GLN A 41 27.61 -13.08 -3.13
CA GLN A 41 27.95 -11.70 -2.77
C GLN A 41 29.30 -11.63 -2.05
N ASN A 42 29.56 -12.52 -1.09
CA ASN A 42 30.84 -12.59 -0.38
C ASN A 42 32.00 -12.85 -1.33
N MET A 43 31.84 -13.75 -2.31
CA MET A 43 32.84 -13.99 -3.35
C MET A 43 33.10 -12.73 -4.17
N ARG A 44 32.06 -11.99 -4.59
CA ARG A 44 32.20 -10.72 -5.32
C ARG A 44 32.95 -9.66 -4.49
N LEU A 45 32.62 -9.54 -3.21
CA LEU A 45 33.28 -8.60 -2.30
C LEU A 45 34.77 -8.94 -2.12
N ARG A 46 35.11 -10.23 -1.95
CA ARG A 46 36.51 -10.69 -1.88
C ARG A 46 37.26 -10.40 -3.18
N ALA A 47 36.64 -10.65 -4.34
CA ALA A 47 37.24 -10.40 -5.64
C ALA A 47 37.47 -8.90 -5.91
N ALA A 48 36.66 -8.02 -5.34
CA ALA A 48 36.80 -6.57 -5.49
C ALA A 48 38.04 -5.99 -4.80
N ASN A 49 38.65 -6.73 -3.86
CA ASN A 49 39.93 -6.40 -3.23
C ASN A 49 40.01 -4.94 -2.75
N GLY A 50 39.01 -4.50 -1.98
CA GLY A 50 38.93 -3.16 -1.40
C GLY A 50 38.34 -2.07 -2.32
N LYS A 51 37.94 -2.40 -3.55
CA LYS A 51 37.17 -1.49 -4.41
C LYS A 51 35.71 -1.43 -3.99
N ALA A 52 35.09 -0.27 -4.19
CA ALA A 52 33.65 -0.11 -3.99
C ALA A 52 32.87 -1.03 -4.95
N VAL A 53 31.91 -1.78 -4.41
CA VAL A 53 31.00 -2.64 -5.17
C VAL A 53 29.58 -2.23 -4.82
N TRP A 54 28.71 -2.18 -5.82
CA TRP A 54 27.28 -2.01 -5.59
C TRP A 54 26.69 -3.24 -4.89
N GLY A 55 25.71 -3.02 -3.99
CA GLY A 55 25.01 -4.11 -3.32
C GLY A 55 24.31 -5.05 -4.31
N ASP A 56 24.14 -6.32 -3.93
CA ASP A 56 23.42 -7.29 -4.76
C ASP A 56 21.91 -7.10 -4.60
N MET A 57 21.29 -6.45 -5.59
CA MET A 57 19.85 -6.22 -5.61
C MET A 57 19.03 -7.52 -5.54
N ALA A 58 19.54 -8.62 -6.11
CA ALA A 58 18.84 -9.90 -6.07
C ALA A 58 18.84 -10.50 -4.66
N LEU A 59 19.94 -10.34 -3.93
CA LEU A 59 19.99 -10.72 -2.52
C LEU A 59 19.03 -9.88 -1.70
N SER A 60 19.10 -8.55 -1.80
CA SER A 60 18.25 -7.66 -1.01
C SER A 60 16.76 -7.88 -1.29
N HIS A 61 16.38 -8.11 -2.54
CA HIS A 61 14.98 -8.39 -2.90
C HIS A 61 14.51 -9.76 -2.39
N SER A 62 15.39 -10.76 -2.40
CA SER A 62 15.09 -12.09 -1.85
C SER A 62 14.98 -12.05 -0.32
N GLU A 63 15.87 -11.35 0.37
CA GLU A 63 15.81 -11.15 1.82
C GLU A 63 14.50 -10.48 2.24
N LEU A 64 14.15 -9.37 1.57
CA LEU A 64 12.89 -8.67 1.82
C LEU A 64 11.66 -9.57 1.56
N SER A 65 11.70 -10.42 0.53
CA SER A 65 10.61 -11.33 0.22
C SER A 65 10.44 -12.41 1.30
N HIS A 66 11.54 -12.93 1.84
CA HIS A 66 11.50 -13.85 2.99
C HIS A 66 10.98 -13.17 4.26
N ASP A 67 11.40 -11.94 4.52
CA ASP A 67 10.98 -11.17 5.70
C ASP A 67 9.48 -10.83 5.64
N HIS A 68 8.95 -10.49 4.46
CA HIS A 68 7.51 -10.38 4.26
C HIS A 68 6.79 -11.70 4.56
N PHE A 69 7.31 -12.82 4.07
CA PHE A 69 6.66 -14.11 4.29
C PHE A 69 6.75 -14.57 5.75
N ASP A 70 7.81 -14.23 6.47
CA ASP A 70 7.91 -14.44 7.92
C ASP A 70 6.78 -13.76 8.66
N PHE A 71 6.48 -12.50 8.32
CA PHE A 71 5.33 -11.81 8.89
C PHE A 71 4.00 -12.52 8.55
N LEU A 72 3.81 -12.87 7.28
CA LEU A 72 2.58 -13.50 6.79
C LEU A 72 2.32 -14.87 7.43
N SER A 73 3.36 -15.68 7.60
CA SER A 73 3.28 -17.03 8.20
C SER A 73 3.44 -17.02 9.72
N GLY A 74 3.92 -15.93 10.31
CA GLY A 74 4.21 -15.82 11.75
C GLY A 74 5.45 -16.61 12.19
N THR A 75 6.33 -16.98 11.26
CA THR A 75 7.59 -17.67 11.56
C THR A 75 8.74 -16.69 11.76
N THR A 76 9.86 -17.18 12.27
CA THR A 76 11.10 -16.41 12.40
C THR A 76 12.15 -16.93 11.41
N PRO A 77 13.22 -16.16 11.14
CA PRO A 77 14.30 -16.59 10.23
C PRO A 77 14.93 -17.94 10.58
N LEU A 78 14.91 -18.32 11.86
CA LEU A 78 15.49 -19.58 12.35
C LEU A 78 14.58 -20.80 12.13
N ASN A 79 13.27 -20.57 11.95
CA ASN A 79 12.26 -21.63 11.88
C ASN A 79 11.59 -21.70 10.50
N ARG A 80 12.18 -21.06 9.48
CA ARG A 80 11.63 -21.03 8.11
C ARG A 80 11.58 -22.43 7.53
N THR A 81 10.46 -22.75 6.89
CA THR A 81 10.34 -23.92 6.02
C THR A 81 9.80 -23.52 4.65
N ASP A 82 10.15 -24.29 3.62
CA ASP A 82 9.68 -24.06 2.25
C ASP A 82 8.16 -24.29 2.10
N THR A 83 7.58 -25.06 3.03
CA THR A 83 6.17 -25.38 3.15
C THR A 83 5.36 -24.43 4.05
N ASP A 84 5.98 -23.41 4.64
CA ASP A 84 5.25 -22.44 5.47
C ASP A 84 4.08 -21.84 4.67
N ILE A 85 2.94 -21.65 5.32
CA ILE A 85 1.73 -21.08 4.72
C ILE A 85 1.34 -19.78 5.43
N ILE A 86 0.67 -18.90 4.70
CA ILE A 86 0.14 -17.64 5.24
C ILE A 86 -0.89 -17.94 6.34
N ARG A 87 -0.86 -17.18 7.43
CA ARG A 87 -1.83 -17.26 8.53
C ARG A 87 -3.21 -16.77 8.09
N THR A 88 -4.27 -17.46 8.49
CA THR A 88 -5.65 -17.09 8.11
C THR A 88 -6.02 -15.72 8.65
N GLU A 89 -5.49 -15.39 9.83
CA GLU A 89 -5.69 -14.15 10.58
C GLU A 89 -5.26 -12.91 9.77
N ILE A 90 -4.25 -13.04 8.90
CA ILE A 90 -3.81 -11.94 8.03
C ILE A 90 -4.94 -11.52 7.09
N PHE A 91 -5.65 -12.48 6.52
CA PHE A 91 -6.76 -12.19 5.63
C PHE A 91 -7.93 -11.54 6.37
N GLU A 92 -8.17 -11.96 7.61
CA GLU A 92 -9.21 -11.37 8.46
C GLU A 92 -8.88 -9.92 8.83
N GLN A 93 -7.63 -9.62 9.17
CA GLN A 93 -7.18 -8.26 9.47
C GLN A 93 -7.33 -7.34 8.25
N ILE A 94 -6.94 -7.81 7.06
CA ILE A 94 -7.11 -7.04 5.82
C ILE A 94 -8.60 -6.83 5.52
N ASP A 95 -9.45 -7.85 5.66
CA ASP A 95 -10.89 -7.72 5.44
C ASP A 95 -11.55 -6.75 6.43
N GLN A 96 -11.14 -6.75 7.70
CA GLN A 96 -11.62 -5.80 8.70
C GLN A 96 -11.32 -4.37 8.29
N LYS A 97 -10.09 -4.08 7.84
CA LYS A 97 -9.72 -2.75 7.34
C LYS A 97 -10.46 -2.39 6.05
N LEU A 98 -10.66 -3.35 5.13
CA LEU A 98 -11.47 -3.12 3.92
C LEU A 98 -12.94 -2.80 4.25
N THR A 99 -13.50 -3.39 5.31
CA THR A 99 -14.88 -3.11 5.74
C THR A 99 -15.04 -1.65 6.20
N LEU A 100 -13.99 -1.01 6.73
CA LEU A 100 -14.03 0.42 7.05
C LEU A 100 -14.27 1.28 5.79
N LEU A 101 -13.83 0.82 4.63
CA LEU A 101 -14.02 1.52 3.35
C LEU A 101 -15.47 1.46 2.84
N ASP A 102 -16.27 0.49 3.29
CA ASP A 102 -17.67 0.34 2.83
C ASP A 102 -18.54 1.53 3.23
N ARG A 103 -18.18 2.20 4.34
CA ARG A 103 -18.84 3.41 4.82
C ARG A 103 -18.85 4.53 3.76
N ILE A 104 -17.87 4.58 2.86
CA ILE A 104 -17.88 5.52 1.73
C ILE A 104 -18.98 5.16 0.73
N GLY A 105 -19.14 3.89 0.40
CA GLY A 105 -20.17 3.46 -0.56
C GLY A 105 -21.56 3.86 -0.09
N GLU A 106 -21.84 3.68 1.19
CA GLU A 106 -23.07 4.12 1.85
C GLU A 106 -23.22 5.65 1.81
N HIS A 107 -22.15 6.39 2.11
CA HIS A 107 -22.17 7.85 2.09
C HIS A 107 -22.41 8.42 0.69
N VAL A 108 -21.68 7.95 -0.33
CA VAL A 108 -21.82 8.40 -1.72
C VAL A 108 -23.20 8.05 -2.25
N SER A 109 -23.71 6.84 -1.99
CA SER A 109 -25.04 6.43 -2.42
C SER A 109 -26.14 7.29 -1.82
N SER A 110 -26.04 7.61 -0.53
CA SER A 110 -26.93 8.55 0.17
C SER A 110 -26.82 9.96 -0.41
N HIS A 111 -25.61 10.48 -0.60
CA HIS A 111 -25.38 11.83 -1.11
C HIS A 111 -25.85 12.01 -2.56
N VAL A 112 -25.62 11.02 -3.44
CA VAL A 112 -26.09 11.03 -4.83
C VAL A 112 -27.61 10.92 -4.88
N ALA A 113 -28.23 10.04 -4.09
CA ALA A 113 -29.69 9.92 -4.01
C ALA A 113 -30.37 11.23 -3.54
N HIS A 114 -29.71 11.98 -2.66
CA HIS A 114 -30.23 13.26 -2.15
C HIS A 114 -29.82 14.49 -2.98
N SER A 115 -28.82 14.37 -3.86
CA SER A 115 -28.41 15.44 -4.77
C SER A 115 -29.43 15.71 -5.89
N GLY A 116 -30.37 14.78 -6.13
CA GLY A 116 -31.47 14.95 -7.09
C GLY A 116 -32.68 15.74 -6.58
N ASN A 117 -32.80 16.02 -5.27
CA ASN A 117 -33.97 16.70 -4.68
C ASN A 117 -33.56 17.90 -3.81
N SER A 118 -33.75 19.11 -4.33
CA SER A 118 -33.41 20.39 -3.68
C SER A 118 -34.10 20.60 -2.32
N GLN A 119 -35.30 20.05 -2.10
CA GLN A 119 -36.01 20.08 -0.79
C GLN A 119 -35.33 19.24 0.30
N SER A 120 -34.54 18.22 -0.06
CA SER A 120 -33.83 17.36 0.89
C SER A 120 -32.58 18.01 1.48
N ARG A 121 -32.05 19.07 0.86
CA ARG A 121 -30.82 19.76 1.29
C ARG A 121 -31.02 20.65 2.51
N ASN A 122 -32.22 21.20 2.70
CA ASN A 122 -32.49 22.18 3.76
C ASN A 122 -32.82 21.58 5.13
N SER A 123 -32.99 20.25 5.24
CA SER A 123 -33.52 19.61 6.46
C SER A 123 -32.58 18.64 7.16
N LYS A 124 -31.36 18.42 6.64
CA LYS A 124 -30.35 17.59 7.32
C LYS A 124 -28.98 18.26 7.27
N GLN A 125 -28.41 18.52 8.45
CA GLN A 125 -26.97 18.77 8.55
C GLN A 125 -26.23 17.60 7.90
N LEU A 126 -25.28 17.89 7.02
CA LEU A 126 -24.34 16.94 6.41
C LEU A 126 -23.31 16.45 7.46
N ASP A 127 -23.75 16.09 8.66
CA ASP A 127 -22.89 15.79 9.82
C ASP A 127 -22.21 14.41 9.75
N ALA A 128 -22.44 13.60 8.71
CA ALA A 128 -22.07 12.19 8.74
C ALA A 128 -20.74 11.82 8.06
N PHE A 129 -20.11 12.72 7.29
CA PHE A 129 -18.81 12.46 6.65
C PHE A 129 -18.16 13.80 6.24
N ASN A 130 -16.98 14.09 6.79
CA ASN A 130 -16.25 15.32 6.55
C ASN A 130 -14.94 15.05 5.76
N ILE A 131 -14.16 16.11 5.53
CA ILE A 131 -12.90 16.02 4.78
C ILE A 131 -11.87 15.11 5.48
N SER A 132 -11.88 15.05 6.81
CA SER A 132 -11.02 14.14 7.58
C SER A 132 -11.41 12.69 7.34
N ASP A 133 -12.70 12.36 7.32
CA ASP A 133 -13.17 11.00 7.00
C ASP A 133 -12.77 10.59 5.56
N ALA A 134 -12.85 11.52 4.60
CA ALA A 134 -12.40 11.31 3.23
C ALA A 134 -10.90 11.03 3.16
N ARG A 135 -10.10 11.81 3.90
CA ARG A 135 -8.64 11.64 4.00
C ARG A 135 -8.28 10.29 4.60
N ASP A 136 -8.88 9.93 5.73
CA ASP A 136 -8.59 8.68 6.44
C ASP A 136 -8.97 7.45 5.59
N THR A 137 -10.05 7.56 4.83
CA THR A 137 -10.45 6.49 3.93
C THR A 137 -9.52 6.36 2.73
N LEU A 138 -9.13 7.48 2.11
CA LEU A 138 -8.15 7.47 1.01
C LEU A 138 -6.79 6.91 1.48
N LYS A 139 -6.36 7.30 2.68
CA LYS A 139 -5.16 6.77 3.34
C LYS A 139 -5.26 5.26 3.50
N THR A 140 -6.34 4.76 4.10
CA THR A 140 -6.58 3.32 4.29
C THR A 140 -6.59 2.57 2.95
N LEU A 141 -7.25 3.13 1.93
CA LEU A 141 -7.30 2.52 0.59
C LEU A 141 -5.91 2.43 -0.05
N LYS A 142 -5.11 3.50 0.01
CA LYS A 142 -3.73 3.51 -0.49
C LYS A 142 -2.89 2.46 0.24
N GLU A 143 -2.89 2.52 1.57
CA GLU A 143 -2.12 1.62 2.44
C GLU A 143 -2.42 0.14 2.17
N LEU A 144 -3.70 -0.23 2.05
CA LEU A 144 -4.09 -1.60 1.73
C LEU A 144 -3.74 -1.98 0.29
N SER A 145 -3.86 -1.05 -0.67
CA SER A 145 -3.49 -1.29 -2.07
C SER A 145 -1.99 -1.55 -2.21
N ASP A 146 -1.17 -0.74 -1.54
CA ASP A 146 0.29 -0.90 -1.50
C ASP A 146 0.65 -2.25 -0.90
N LEU A 147 0.07 -2.59 0.25
CA LEU A 147 0.36 -3.83 0.96
C LEU A 147 0.00 -5.07 0.12
N VAL A 148 -1.23 -5.11 -0.41
CA VAL A 148 -1.71 -6.22 -1.25
C VAL A 148 -0.91 -6.29 -2.56
N GLY A 149 -0.58 -5.15 -3.17
CA GLY A 149 0.24 -5.08 -4.38
C GLY A 149 1.66 -5.61 -4.18
N VAL A 150 2.31 -5.20 -3.09
CA VAL A 150 3.67 -5.63 -2.73
C VAL A 150 3.70 -7.13 -2.40
N TRP A 151 2.71 -7.63 -1.67
CA TRP A 151 2.70 -9.04 -1.28
C TRP A 151 2.28 -9.98 -2.40
N PHE A 152 1.22 -9.67 -3.13
CA PHE A 152 0.56 -10.67 -3.98
C PHE A 152 0.63 -10.37 -5.48
N ALA A 153 1.03 -9.16 -5.88
CA ALA A 153 1.10 -8.78 -7.30
C ALA A 153 2.52 -8.47 -7.80
N ASN A 154 3.54 -8.60 -6.94
CA ASN A 154 4.93 -8.19 -7.22
C ASN A 154 5.05 -6.73 -7.72
N GLN A 155 4.12 -5.87 -7.33
CA GLN A 155 4.13 -4.46 -7.73
C GLN A 155 4.84 -3.65 -6.64
N SER A 156 5.60 -2.63 -7.05
CA SER A 156 5.89 -1.52 -6.15
C SER A 156 4.57 -0.90 -5.72
N GLY A 157 4.49 -0.35 -4.50
CA GLY A 157 3.25 0.25 -3.97
C GLY A 157 2.50 1.09 -5.00
N ALA A 158 1.17 1.05 -4.93
CA ALA A 158 0.25 1.87 -5.70
C ALA A 158 0.43 3.35 -5.31
N GLY A 159 1.46 3.98 -5.85
CA GLY A 159 1.65 5.42 -5.74
C GLY A 159 0.38 6.14 -6.17
N LEU A 160 -0.07 7.10 -5.35
CA LEU A 160 -1.18 7.96 -5.73
C LEU A 160 -0.75 8.82 -6.92
N ALA A 161 -1.61 8.93 -7.93
CA ALA A 161 -1.37 9.82 -9.05
C ALA A 161 -1.29 11.27 -8.53
N LYS A 162 -0.08 11.85 -8.57
CA LYS A 162 0.13 13.27 -8.26
C LYS A 162 -0.04 14.07 -9.54
N TYR A 163 -0.76 15.19 -9.47
CA TYR A 163 -0.85 16.13 -10.58
C TYR A 163 0.52 16.77 -10.83
N ILE A 164 0.95 16.84 -12.11
CA ILE A 164 2.31 17.29 -12.50
C ILE A 164 2.29 18.73 -13.07
N GLY A 165 1.12 19.37 -13.15
CA GLY A 165 0.97 20.77 -13.59
C GLY A 165 0.94 21.78 -12.45
N ASP A 166 0.67 23.05 -12.76
CA ASP A 166 0.39 24.07 -11.74
C ASP A 166 -0.96 23.77 -11.07
N GLN A 167 -0.90 23.25 -9.84
CA GLN A 167 -2.07 22.87 -9.05
C GLN A 167 -2.98 24.06 -8.69
N PHE A 168 -2.53 25.31 -8.89
CA PHE A 168 -3.31 26.51 -8.60
C PHE A 168 -3.78 27.26 -9.84
N GLN A 169 -3.50 26.75 -11.04
CA GLN A 169 -3.90 27.37 -12.29
C GLN A 169 -5.42 27.62 -12.32
N GLY A 170 -5.82 28.90 -12.30
CA GLY A 170 -7.22 29.33 -12.33
C GLY A 170 -7.85 29.61 -10.94
N LEU A 171 -7.19 29.21 -9.84
CA LEU A 171 -7.56 29.64 -8.48
C LEU A 171 -6.98 31.03 -8.16
N ASP A 172 -5.81 31.32 -8.72
CA ASP A 172 -5.06 32.58 -8.67
C ASP A 172 -5.77 33.77 -9.32
N ALA A 173 -6.78 33.51 -10.17
CA ALA A 173 -7.48 34.54 -10.94
C ALA A 173 -8.82 35.01 -10.36
N ALA A 174 -9.41 34.29 -9.39
CA ALA A 174 -10.78 34.61 -8.93
C ALA A 174 -11.14 34.25 -7.48
N LEU A 175 -10.50 33.26 -6.87
CA LEU A 175 -10.95 32.68 -5.59
C LEU A 175 -10.00 32.92 -4.41
N VAL A 176 -8.71 33.13 -4.71
CA VAL A 176 -7.66 33.33 -3.70
C VAL A 176 -6.96 34.64 -4.00
N ARG A 177 -6.74 35.48 -2.97
CA ARG A 177 -5.99 36.72 -3.17
C ARG A 177 -4.54 36.36 -3.42
N HIS A 178 -3.85 37.17 -4.23
CA HIS A 178 -2.45 36.91 -4.55
C HIS A 178 -1.54 36.82 -3.30
N GLU A 179 -1.86 37.58 -2.26
CA GLU A 179 -1.19 37.55 -0.95
C GLU A 179 -1.30 36.20 -0.22
N ASP A 180 -2.37 35.43 -0.47
CA ASP A 180 -2.63 34.15 0.20
C ASP A 180 -2.03 32.95 -0.56
N MET A 181 -1.45 33.18 -1.75
CA MET A 181 -0.95 32.10 -2.63
C MET A 181 0.24 31.34 -2.02
N ASP A 182 1.12 32.03 -1.29
CA ASP A 182 2.26 31.40 -0.62
C ASP A 182 1.82 30.46 0.51
N ASP A 183 0.77 30.83 1.23
CA ASP A 183 0.18 30.00 2.29
C ASP A 183 -0.54 28.79 1.69
N LEU A 184 -1.23 28.97 0.56
CA LEU A 184 -1.84 27.86 -0.19
C LEU A 184 -0.78 26.87 -0.71
N ALA A 185 0.33 27.37 -1.25
CA ALA A 185 1.46 26.55 -1.68
C ALA A 185 2.10 25.79 -0.51
N ARG A 186 2.22 26.42 0.67
CA ARG A 186 2.70 25.75 1.88
C ARG A 186 1.77 24.63 2.32
N ASN A 187 0.46 24.88 2.33
CA ASN A 187 -0.55 23.88 2.69
C ASN A 187 -0.53 22.68 1.73
N TRP A 188 -0.39 22.93 0.43
CA TRP A 188 -0.24 21.86 -0.56
C TRP A 188 0.98 20.97 -0.28
N ARG A 189 2.14 21.57 0.00
CA ARG A 189 3.36 20.80 0.37
C ARG A 189 3.16 19.97 1.64
N VAL A 190 2.46 20.51 2.64
CA VAL A 190 2.16 19.76 3.86
C VAL A 190 1.33 18.52 3.55
N ILE A 191 0.32 18.64 2.66
CA ILE A 191 -0.49 17.51 2.21
C ILE A 191 0.34 16.50 1.42
N ASP A 192 1.19 16.96 0.49
CA ASP A 192 2.08 16.08 -0.28
C ASP A 192 3.02 15.29 0.62
N CYS A 193 3.66 15.97 1.60
CA CYS A 193 4.52 15.31 2.57
C CYS A 193 3.75 14.32 3.44
N ASP A 194 2.53 14.66 3.86
CA ASP A 194 1.66 13.75 4.62
C ASP A 194 1.34 12.48 3.81
N ILE A 195 0.94 12.62 2.54
CA ILE A 195 0.66 11.48 1.64
C ILE A 195 1.86 10.55 1.47
N ASP A 196 3.07 11.12 1.41
CA ASP A 196 4.31 10.35 1.33
C ASP A 196 4.57 9.51 2.59
N THR A 197 3.99 9.88 3.74
CA THR A 197 4.05 9.10 4.99
C THR A 197 2.99 8.00 5.11
N TRP A 198 2.00 7.94 4.20
CA TRP A 198 0.93 6.94 4.26
C TRP A 198 1.44 5.57 3.84
N VAL A 199 2.19 4.91 4.72
CA VAL A 199 2.75 3.58 4.49
C VAL A 199 2.31 2.71 5.64
N LEU A 200 1.72 1.57 5.31
CA LEU A 200 1.33 0.57 6.29
C LEU A 200 2.44 -0.47 6.38
N ASN A 201 3.17 -0.49 7.50
CA ASN A 201 4.11 -1.57 7.74
C ASN A 201 3.33 -2.83 8.11
N PRO A 202 3.91 -4.02 7.86
CA PRO A 202 3.30 -5.26 8.30
C PRO A 202 2.91 -5.25 9.79
N ASN A 203 3.75 -4.68 10.66
CA ASN A 203 3.48 -4.61 12.10
C ASN A 203 2.31 -3.67 12.50
N ASP A 204 1.86 -2.82 11.58
CA ASP A 204 0.76 -1.86 11.79
C ASP A 204 -0.59 -2.41 11.27
N LEU A 205 -0.58 -3.63 10.72
CA LEU A 205 -1.77 -4.36 10.28
C LEU A 205 -2.62 -4.80 11.48
#